data_AF-A0A7J4PSL9-F1
#
_entry.id   AF-A0A7J4PSL9-F1
#
_cell.length_a   1.000
_cell.length_b   1.000
_cell.length_c   1.000
_cell.angle_alpha   90.00
_cell.angle_beta   90.00
_cell.angle_gamma   90.00
#
_symmetry.space_group_name_H-M   'P 1'
#
loop_
_entity.id
_entity.type
_entity.pdbx_description
1 polymer ?
#
loop_
_entity_poly.entity_id
_entity_poly.type
_entity_poly.pdbx_seq_one_letter_code
_entity_poly.pdbx_strand_id
1 'polypeptide(L)'
;MAEELIKIEENYRDPPHTTDEQKAVEGLRGGAAVLIVAAWERFLRRLIEEELTNLTKHTPKVPFKDLPPDMQTYNVIKTLERATKGPNKKERLAEIKQACESVIYDTVDPVLFIDTKNNPKPKVVTDMFKNLGIPNIFIRIKGDFERKSEKKIPDRFIEQKLEAIINRRHVVAHKADALRISRLDLDESIKFMNILAQVFEKYLQRHMKNIIKKHIK
;
A
#
# COMPACT_ATOMS: atom_id res chain seq x y z
N MET A 1 -15.87 -2.23 -8.08
CA MET A 1 -16.29 -3.32 -7.15
C MET A 1 -16.84 -2.77 -5.84
N ALA A 2 -16.07 -2.03 -5.02
CA ALA A 2 -16.65 -1.39 -3.81
C ALA A 2 -17.79 -0.41 -4.16
N GLU A 3 -17.59 0.42 -5.20
CA GLU A 3 -18.62 1.32 -5.75
C GLU A 3 -19.88 0.58 -6.23
N GLU A 4 -19.75 -0.65 -6.74
CA GLU A 4 -20.91 -1.44 -7.18
C GLU A 4 -21.75 -1.91 -5.98
N LEU A 5 -21.10 -2.26 -4.86
CA LEU A 5 -21.84 -2.58 -3.63
C LEU A 5 -22.57 -1.36 -3.07
N ILE A 6 -21.99 -0.16 -3.21
CA ILE A 6 -22.64 1.09 -2.81
C ILE A 6 -23.84 1.38 -3.71
N LYS A 7 -23.71 1.23 -5.04
CA LYS A 7 -24.84 1.38 -5.99
C LYS A 7 -25.97 0.38 -5.71
N ILE A 8 -25.65 -0.86 -5.33
CA ILE A 8 -26.68 -1.83 -4.93
C ILE A 8 -27.35 -1.37 -3.64
N GLU A 9 -26.57 -0.87 -2.68
CA GLU A 9 -27.05 -0.35 -1.39
C GLU A 9 -27.93 0.90 -1.54
N GLU A 10 -27.77 1.70 -2.60
CA GLU A 10 -28.65 2.84 -2.92
C GLU A 10 -30.12 2.46 -3.14
N ASN A 11 -30.40 1.19 -3.47
CA ASN A 11 -31.77 0.70 -3.61
C ASN A 11 -32.47 0.46 -2.26
N TYR A 12 -31.74 0.59 -1.15
CA TYR A 12 -32.26 0.45 0.21
C TYR A 12 -32.42 1.82 0.87
N ARG A 13 -33.34 1.89 1.83
CA ARG A 13 -33.56 3.10 2.64
C ARG A 13 -32.36 3.36 3.56
N ASP A 14 -32.09 4.64 3.80
CA ASP A 14 -31.07 5.11 4.73
C ASP A 14 -31.70 6.09 5.75
N PRO A 15 -31.95 5.69 7.01
CA PRO A 15 -31.59 4.40 7.60
C PRO A 15 -32.53 3.24 7.17
N PRO A 16 -32.05 1.99 7.18
CA PRO A 16 -32.88 0.80 6.91
C PRO A 16 -33.90 0.57 8.04
N HIS A 17 -35.15 0.26 7.69
CA HIS A 17 -36.25 0.16 8.66
C HIS A 17 -36.63 -1.29 9.00
N THR A 18 -36.46 -2.22 8.07
CA THR A 18 -36.76 -3.65 8.32
C THR A 18 -35.50 -4.43 8.68
N THR A 19 -35.66 -5.54 9.39
CA THR A 19 -34.53 -6.42 9.75
C THR A 19 -33.81 -7.00 8.53
N ASP A 20 -34.53 -7.27 7.44
CA ASP A 20 -33.93 -7.80 6.22
C ASP A 20 -33.16 -6.72 5.45
N GLU A 21 -33.70 -5.50 5.37
CA GLU A 21 -32.95 -4.34 4.85
C GLU A 21 -31.70 -4.07 5.69
N GLN A 22 -31.79 -4.14 7.02
CA GLN A 22 -30.65 -3.95 7.91
C GLN A 22 -29.52 -4.95 7.61
N LYS A 23 -29.84 -6.24 7.51
CA LYS A 23 -28.86 -7.28 7.15
C LYS A 23 -28.25 -7.07 5.77
N ALA A 24 -29.08 -6.69 4.79
CA ALA A 24 -28.61 -6.42 3.43
C ALA A 24 -27.65 -5.22 3.40
N VAL A 25 -28.05 -4.09 3.99
CA VAL A 25 -27.23 -2.88 4.09
C VAL A 25 -25.94 -3.16 4.88
N GLU A 26 -26.01 -3.89 5.98
CA GLU A 26 -24.84 -4.27 6.77
C GLU A 26 -23.84 -5.07 5.93
N GLY A 27 -24.32 -6.08 5.20
CA GLY A 27 -23.49 -6.89 4.31
C GLY A 27 -22.87 -6.08 3.16
N LEU A 28 -23.65 -5.21 2.52
CA LEU A 28 -23.19 -4.37 1.41
C LEU A 28 -22.15 -3.34 1.86
N ARG A 29 -22.43 -2.59 2.93
CA ARG A 29 -21.51 -1.57 3.47
C ARG A 29 -20.27 -2.21 4.06
N GLY A 30 -20.43 -3.33 4.76
CA GLY A 30 -19.32 -4.12 5.28
C GLY A 30 -18.41 -4.65 4.17
N GLY A 31 -19.00 -5.25 3.12
CA GLY A 31 -18.30 -5.72 1.94
C GLY A 31 -17.55 -4.59 1.22
N ALA A 32 -18.18 -3.41 1.07
CA ALA A 32 -17.55 -2.25 0.46
C ALA A 32 -16.30 -1.80 1.24
N ALA A 33 -16.39 -1.71 2.57
CA ALA A 33 -15.25 -1.35 3.42
C ALA A 33 -14.07 -2.34 3.29
N VAL A 34 -14.36 -3.64 3.24
CA VAL A 34 -13.34 -4.69 3.02
C VAL A 34 -12.69 -4.54 1.64
N LEU A 35 -13.50 -4.34 0.59
CA LEU A 35 -13.00 -4.19 -0.78
C LEU A 35 -12.16 -2.93 -0.98
N ILE A 36 -12.50 -1.81 -0.33
CA ILE A 36 -11.69 -0.58 -0.37
C ILE A 36 -10.27 -0.85 0.16
N VAL A 37 -10.16 -1.52 1.32
CA VAL A 37 -8.85 -1.83 1.92
C VAL A 37 -8.08 -2.87 1.09
N ALA A 38 -8.76 -3.88 0.56
CA ALA A 38 -8.14 -4.89 -0.30
C ALA A 38 -7.61 -4.27 -1.61
N ALA A 39 -8.39 -3.38 -2.23
CA ALA A 39 -7.97 -2.65 -3.43
C ALA A 39 -6.75 -1.76 -3.15
N TRP A 40 -6.73 -1.09 -2.01
CA TRP A 40 -5.58 -0.28 -1.58
C TRP A 40 -4.31 -1.11 -1.38
N GLU A 41 -4.43 -2.24 -0.71
CA GLU A 41 -3.29 -3.14 -0.51
C GLU A 41 -2.73 -3.63 -1.85
N ARG A 42 -3.62 -4.06 -2.75
CA ARG A 42 -3.23 -4.50 -4.10
C ARG A 42 -2.57 -3.37 -4.88
N PHE A 43 -3.10 -2.15 -4.78
CA PHE A 43 -2.50 -0.97 -5.40
C PHE A 43 -1.07 -0.73 -4.91
N LEU A 44 -0.84 -0.74 -3.60
CA LEU A 44 0.50 -0.52 -3.03
C LEU A 44 1.51 -1.56 -3.49
N ARG A 45 1.12 -2.84 -3.46
CA ARG A 45 1.97 -3.95 -3.92
C ARG A 45 2.35 -3.76 -5.39
N ARG A 46 1.35 -3.54 -6.24
CA ARG A 46 1.55 -3.33 -7.68
C ARG A 46 2.43 -2.12 -7.96
N LEU A 47 2.14 -0.98 -7.34
CA LEU A 47 2.88 0.27 -7.55
C LEU A 47 4.38 0.08 -7.26
N ILE A 48 4.72 -0.53 -6.12
CA ILE A 48 6.13 -0.72 -5.74
C ILE A 48 6.80 -1.78 -6.64
N GLU A 49 6.10 -2.87 -6.93
CA GLU A 49 6.62 -3.93 -7.79
C GLU A 49 6.92 -3.42 -9.20
N GLU A 50 6.01 -2.67 -9.81
CA GLU A 50 6.18 -2.06 -11.14
C GLU A 50 7.36 -1.07 -11.14
N GLU A 51 7.41 -0.16 -10.16
CA GLU A 51 8.44 0.88 -10.12
C GLU A 51 9.84 0.32 -9.83
N LEU A 52 9.98 -0.69 -8.97
CA LEU A 52 11.25 -1.38 -8.74
C LEU A 52 11.66 -2.26 -9.91
N THR A 53 10.69 -2.90 -10.58
CA THR A 53 10.96 -3.64 -11.81
C THR A 53 11.50 -2.70 -12.89
N ASN A 54 10.92 -1.51 -13.02
CA ASN A 54 11.39 -0.50 -13.95
C ASN A 54 12.81 -0.02 -13.62
N LEU A 55 13.13 0.14 -12.33
CA LEU A 55 14.46 0.54 -11.87
C LEU A 55 15.56 -0.51 -12.19
N THR A 56 15.19 -1.80 -12.16
CA THR A 56 16.15 -2.93 -12.19
C THR A 56 16.25 -3.61 -13.56
N LYS A 57 15.19 -3.58 -14.37
CA LYS A 57 15.14 -4.24 -15.68
C LYS A 57 15.39 -3.30 -16.86
N HIS A 58 15.15 -1.98 -16.73
CA HIS A 58 15.45 -1.06 -17.82
C HIS A 58 16.94 -0.76 -17.96
N THR A 59 17.37 -0.54 -19.20
CA THR A 59 18.76 -0.18 -19.55
C THR A 59 18.86 1.33 -19.71
N PRO A 60 19.90 2.00 -19.17
CA PRO A 60 20.97 1.43 -18.34
C PRO A 60 20.46 1.05 -16.95
N LYS A 61 20.90 -0.12 -16.46
CA LYS A 61 20.59 -0.57 -15.11
C LYS A 61 21.24 0.38 -14.12
N VAL A 62 20.50 0.81 -13.10
CA VAL A 62 21.08 1.56 -11.98
C VAL A 62 21.94 0.60 -11.15
N PRO A 63 23.24 0.85 -10.96
CA PRO A 63 24.10 0.05 -10.10
C PRO A 63 23.57 0.07 -8.68
N PHE A 64 23.66 -1.07 -7.99
CA PHE A 64 23.13 -1.21 -6.64
C PHE A 64 23.72 -0.20 -5.64
N LYS A 65 25.03 0.08 -5.75
CA LYS A 65 25.71 1.10 -4.94
C LYS A 65 25.13 2.51 -5.08
N ASP A 66 24.45 2.81 -6.18
CA ASP A 66 23.85 4.12 -6.47
C ASP A 66 22.38 4.22 -6.01
N LEU A 67 21.80 3.11 -5.52
CA LEU A 67 20.48 3.11 -4.89
C LEU A 67 20.51 3.84 -3.54
N PRO A 68 19.37 4.31 -3.03
CA PRO A 68 19.28 4.81 -1.66
C PRO A 68 19.84 3.82 -0.63
N PRO A 69 20.62 4.25 0.39
CA PRO A 69 21.20 3.35 1.38
C PRO A 69 20.18 2.47 2.11
N ASP A 70 18.98 3.00 2.38
CA ASP A 70 17.88 2.22 2.98
C ASP A 70 17.43 1.09 2.06
N MET A 71 17.39 1.31 0.73
CA MET A 71 17.07 0.27 -0.26
C MET A 71 18.14 -0.81 -0.29
N GLN A 72 19.41 -0.40 -0.31
CA GLN A 72 20.53 -1.33 -0.33
C GLN A 72 20.50 -2.24 0.91
N THR A 73 20.41 -1.61 2.08
CA THR A 73 20.39 -2.29 3.38
C THR A 73 19.19 -3.24 3.48
N TYR A 74 18.00 -2.76 3.12
CA TYR A 74 16.78 -3.56 3.19
C TYR A 74 16.84 -4.75 2.23
N ASN A 75 17.29 -4.56 0.99
CA ASN A 75 17.42 -5.63 0.00
C ASN A 75 18.34 -6.75 0.51
N VAL A 76 19.53 -6.41 1.00
CA VAL A 76 20.50 -7.40 1.50
C VAL A 76 19.92 -8.15 2.70
N ILE A 77 19.43 -7.42 3.72
CA ILE A 77 18.91 -8.04 4.94
C ILE A 77 17.71 -8.94 4.62
N LYS A 78 16.76 -8.48 3.80
CA LYS A 78 15.56 -9.27 3.50
C LYS A 78 15.82 -10.47 2.60
N THR A 79 16.78 -10.37 1.70
CA THR A 79 17.21 -11.53 0.88
C THR A 79 17.75 -12.64 1.78
N LEU A 80 18.64 -12.30 2.71
CA LEU A 80 19.24 -13.26 3.64
C LEU A 80 18.23 -13.77 4.68
N GLU A 81 17.36 -12.91 5.22
CA GLU A 81 16.30 -13.31 6.14
C GLU A 81 15.32 -14.30 5.50
N ARG A 82 14.94 -14.09 4.24
CA ARG A 82 14.03 -14.98 3.52
C ARG A 82 14.65 -16.36 3.35
N ALA A 83 15.90 -16.42 2.90
CA ALA A 83 16.63 -17.68 2.70
C ALA A 83 16.88 -18.43 4.01
N THR A 84 17.02 -17.74 5.15
CA THR A 84 17.25 -18.40 6.45
C THR A 84 15.98 -18.93 7.13
N LYS A 85 14.79 -18.49 6.69
CA LYS A 85 13.49 -18.86 7.27
C LYS A 85 12.72 -19.93 6.49
N GLY A 86 13.26 -20.48 5.40
CA GLY A 86 12.61 -21.51 4.58
C GLY A 86 12.25 -22.80 5.35
N PRO A 87 11.15 -23.50 5.03
CA PRO A 87 10.58 -24.56 5.87
C PRO A 87 11.46 -25.82 6.01
N ASN A 88 12.33 -26.11 5.02
CA ASN A 88 13.12 -27.33 4.97
C ASN A 88 14.61 -27.07 5.21
N LYS A 89 15.17 -27.65 6.29
CA LYS A 89 16.58 -27.44 6.67
C LYS A 89 17.58 -27.88 5.60
N LYS A 90 17.26 -28.90 4.77
CA LYS A 90 18.16 -29.42 3.74
C LYS A 90 18.19 -28.52 2.49
N GLU A 91 17.04 -28.02 2.06
CA GLU A 91 16.92 -27.10 0.91
C GLU A 91 17.42 -25.69 1.25
N ARG A 92 17.42 -25.34 2.54
CA ARG A 92 17.88 -24.04 3.06
C ARG A 92 19.30 -23.68 2.63
N LEU A 93 20.21 -24.65 2.51
CA LEU A 93 21.58 -24.37 2.07
C LEU A 93 21.63 -23.86 0.62
N ALA A 94 20.79 -24.42 -0.26
CA ALA A 94 20.68 -23.96 -1.64
C ALA A 94 20.07 -22.55 -1.70
N GLU A 95 19.01 -22.29 -0.93
CA GLU A 95 18.39 -20.97 -0.83
C GLU A 95 19.36 -19.90 -0.29
N ILE A 96 20.14 -20.24 0.75
CA ILE A 96 21.16 -19.34 1.31
C ILE A 96 22.24 -19.06 0.26
N LYS A 97 22.72 -20.08 -0.46
CA LYS A 97 23.72 -19.89 -1.52
C LYS A 97 23.19 -18.94 -2.61
N GLN A 98 21.96 -19.16 -3.08
CA GLN A 98 21.32 -18.32 -4.08
C GLN A 98 21.11 -16.87 -3.58
N ALA A 99 20.77 -16.68 -2.31
CA ALA A 99 20.63 -15.36 -1.71
C ALA A 99 21.99 -14.64 -1.63
N CYS A 100 23.06 -15.33 -1.23
CA CYS A 100 24.41 -14.77 -1.24
C CYS A 100 24.84 -14.39 -2.67
N GLU A 101 24.58 -15.24 -3.66
CA GLU A 101 24.84 -14.93 -5.07
C GLU A 101 24.06 -13.68 -5.50
N SER A 102 22.76 -13.58 -5.18
CA SER A 102 21.94 -12.41 -5.50
C SER A 102 22.50 -11.12 -4.89
N VAL A 103 23.00 -11.18 -3.66
CA VAL A 103 23.64 -10.03 -2.99
C VAL A 103 24.98 -9.68 -3.65
N ILE A 104 25.82 -10.67 -3.97
CA ILE A 104 27.11 -10.46 -4.64
C ILE A 104 26.90 -9.86 -6.04
N TYR A 105 25.86 -10.30 -6.74
CA TYR A 105 25.48 -9.79 -8.06
C TYR A 105 24.58 -8.55 -7.99
N ASP A 106 24.47 -7.90 -6.83
CA ASP A 106 23.80 -6.60 -6.71
C ASP A 106 22.34 -6.63 -7.22
N THR A 107 21.69 -7.78 -7.11
CA THR A 107 20.34 -8.01 -7.62
C THR A 107 19.30 -7.54 -6.60
N VAL A 108 18.34 -6.76 -7.06
CA VAL A 108 17.20 -6.30 -6.25
C VAL A 108 15.97 -7.14 -6.60
N ASP A 109 15.34 -7.73 -5.58
CA ASP A 109 14.07 -8.44 -5.71
C ASP A 109 12.91 -7.52 -5.27
N PRO A 110 12.07 -7.02 -6.19
CA PRO A 110 10.92 -6.17 -5.86
C PRO A 110 9.96 -6.81 -4.85
N VAL A 111 9.85 -8.13 -4.83
CA VAL A 111 8.91 -8.87 -3.96
C VAL A 111 9.26 -8.68 -2.49
N LEU A 112 10.52 -8.38 -2.16
CA LEU A 112 10.94 -8.14 -0.78
C LEU A 112 10.35 -6.85 -0.21
N PHE A 113 9.99 -5.88 -1.06
CA PHE A 113 9.54 -4.54 -0.65
C PHE A 113 8.01 -4.41 -0.50
N ILE A 114 7.26 -5.46 -0.84
CA ILE A 114 5.78 -5.41 -0.91
C ILE A 114 5.07 -6.14 0.23
N ASP A 115 5.76 -6.50 1.31
CA ASP A 115 5.14 -7.18 2.46
C ASP A 115 4.34 -6.21 3.34
N THR A 116 3.02 -6.22 3.16
CA THR A 116 2.05 -5.48 3.97
C THR A 116 1.47 -6.29 5.13
N LYS A 117 1.78 -7.60 5.22
CA LYS A 117 1.15 -8.55 6.17
C LYS A 117 -0.39 -8.46 6.23
N ASN A 118 -1.05 -8.20 5.09
CA ASN A 118 -2.50 -8.03 4.96
C ASN A 118 -3.09 -6.86 5.79
N ASN A 119 -2.25 -5.89 6.14
CA ASN A 119 -2.63 -4.76 6.98
C ASN A 119 -1.87 -3.48 6.59
N PRO A 120 -2.33 -2.75 5.55
CA PRO A 120 -1.61 -1.59 4.99
C PRO A 120 -1.75 -0.32 5.85
N LYS A 121 -1.57 -0.42 7.16
CA LYS A 121 -1.64 0.70 8.12
C LYS A 121 -0.64 1.80 7.76
N PRO A 122 -0.85 3.07 8.18
CA PRO A 122 0.07 4.16 7.90
C PRO A 122 1.51 3.85 8.31
N LYS A 123 1.73 3.14 9.42
CA LYS A 123 3.08 2.71 9.82
C LYS A 123 3.70 1.76 8.78
N VAL A 124 2.96 0.75 8.34
CA VAL A 124 3.42 -0.21 7.32
C VAL A 124 3.74 0.51 6.01
N VAL A 125 2.86 1.42 5.57
CA VAL A 125 3.10 2.25 4.38
C VAL A 125 4.35 3.11 4.56
N THR A 126 4.53 3.73 5.72
CA THR A 126 5.72 4.54 6.03
C THR A 126 6.99 3.70 5.96
N ASP A 127 6.97 2.51 6.55
CA ASP A 127 8.11 1.59 6.55
C ASP A 127 8.43 1.12 5.11
N MET A 128 7.41 0.79 4.31
CA MET A 128 7.59 0.43 2.90
C MET A 128 8.28 1.55 2.11
N PHE A 129 7.80 2.79 2.21
CA PHE A 129 8.41 3.93 1.52
C PHE A 129 9.78 4.30 2.07
N LYS A 130 9.99 4.15 3.39
CA LYS A 130 11.32 4.35 4.00
C LYS A 130 12.33 3.36 3.42
N ASN A 131 11.96 2.10 3.26
CA ASN A 131 12.82 1.09 2.63
C ASN A 131 13.13 1.43 1.17
N LEU A 132 12.33 2.28 0.51
CA LEU A 132 12.59 2.83 -0.83
C LEU A 132 13.45 4.12 -0.80
N GLY A 133 13.99 4.49 0.36
CA GLY A 133 14.73 5.73 0.58
C GLY A 133 13.85 6.98 0.65
N ILE A 134 12.55 6.83 0.96
CA ILE A 134 11.59 7.93 1.09
C ILE A 134 11.12 8.02 2.55
N PRO A 135 11.84 8.74 3.43
CA PRO A 135 11.41 8.94 4.80
C PRO A 135 10.20 9.86 4.87
N ASN A 136 9.28 9.56 5.80
CA ASN A 136 8.10 10.38 6.12
C ASN A 136 7.20 10.67 4.92
N ILE A 137 6.81 9.63 4.16
CA ILE A 137 6.02 9.75 2.92
C ILE A 137 4.80 10.67 3.06
N PHE A 138 4.04 10.58 4.15
CA PHE A 138 2.85 11.41 4.36
C PHE A 138 3.14 12.91 4.46
N ILE A 139 4.29 13.29 5.02
CA ILE A 139 4.75 14.69 5.01
C ILE A 139 5.13 15.10 3.59
N ARG A 140 5.85 14.23 2.87
CA ARG A 140 6.33 14.50 1.51
C ARG A 140 5.20 14.69 0.50
N ILE A 141 4.08 13.99 0.69
CA ILE A 141 2.94 14.03 -0.22
C ILE A 141 1.83 15.02 0.19
N LYS A 142 1.89 15.60 1.41
CA LYS A 142 0.84 16.46 1.96
C LYS A 142 0.43 17.57 0.99
N GLY A 143 1.39 18.34 0.47
CA GLY A 143 1.08 19.46 -0.42
C GLY A 143 0.46 19.03 -1.76
N ASP A 144 0.88 17.89 -2.32
CA ASP A 144 0.27 17.35 -3.55
C ASP A 144 -1.13 16.78 -3.29
N PHE A 145 -1.36 16.24 -2.09
CA PHE A 145 -2.68 15.81 -1.62
C PHE A 145 -3.62 17.00 -1.45
N GLU A 146 -3.22 18.06 -0.72
CA GLU A 146 -4.02 19.29 -0.52
C GLU A 146 -4.41 19.95 -1.85
N ARG A 147 -3.50 19.95 -2.82
CA ARG A 147 -3.76 20.46 -4.16
C ARG A 147 -4.83 19.65 -4.90
N LYS A 148 -4.80 18.32 -4.78
CA LYS A 148 -5.79 17.44 -5.42
C LYS A 148 -7.12 17.38 -4.67
N SER A 149 -7.11 17.53 -3.36
CA SER A 149 -8.32 17.57 -2.54
C SER A 149 -8.99 18.94 -2.50
N GLU A 150 -8.30 19.97 -3.02
CA GLU A 150 -8.70 21.39 -2.97
C GLU A 150 -8.98 21.89 -1.54
N LYS A 151 -8.33 21.26 -0.56
CA LYS A 151 -8.54 21.53 0.87
C LYS A 151 -7.21 21.50 1.61
N LYS A 152 -6.98 22.51 2.44
CA LYS A 152 -5.93 22.46 3.46
C LYS A 152 -6.32 21.45 4.53
N ILE A 153 -5.37 20.64 4.95
CA ILE A 153 -5.61 19.59 5.93
C ILE A 153 -4.68 19.74 7.14
N PRO A 154 -5.15 19.38 8.36
CA PRO A 154 -4.30 19.32 9.53
C PRO A 154 -3.09 18.41 9.32
N ASP A 155 -2.07 18.61 10.15
CA ASP A 155 -0.96 17.67 10.22
C ASP A 155 -1.48 16.28 10.60
N ARG A 156 -0.90 15.25 9.97
CA ARG A 156 -1.27 13.84 10.15
C ARG A 156 -2.67 13.46 9.68
N PHE A 157 -3.45 14.35 9.06
CA PHE A 157 -4.78 14.02 8.54
C PHE A 157 -4.77 12.78 7.63
N ILE A 158 -3.79 12.68 6.72
CA ILE A 158 -3.69 11.55 5.78
C ILE A 158 -3.48 10.23 6.53
N GLU A 159 -2.57 10.22 7.51
CA GLU A 159 -2.32 9.04 8.36
C GLU A 159 -3.59 8.66 9.13
N GLN A 160 -4.24 9.62 9.77
CA GLN A 160 -5.41 9.40 10.61
C GLN A 160 -6.61 8.90 9.81
N LYS A 161 -6.89 9.50 8.65
CA LYS A 161 -8.00 9.07 7.78
C LYS A 161 -7.72 7.68 7.19
N LEU A 162 -6.48 7.38 6.79
CA LEU A 162 -6.11 6.04 6.33
C LEU A 162 -6.26 4.99 7.45
N GLU A 163 -5.78 5.28 8.66
CA GLU A 163 -5.95 4.40 9.83
C GLU A 163 -7.44 4.18 10.13
N ALA A 164 -8.26 5.23 10.07
CA ALA A 164 -9.71 5.13 10.28
C ALA A 164 -10.38 4.21 9.24
N ILE A 165 -10.04 4.35 7.95
CA ILE A 165 -10.56 3.50 6.87
C ILE A 165 -10.17 2.03 7.10
N ILE A 166 -8.92 1.76 7.46
CA ILE A 166 -8.43 0.40 7.71
C ILE A 166 -9.06 -0.21 8.97
N ASN A 167 -9.29 0.59 10.02
CA ASN A 167 -9.92 0.12 11.24
C ASN A 167 -11.41 -0.17 11.05
N ARG A 168 -12.12 0.52 10.14
CA ARG A 168 -13.50 0.18 9.77
C ARG A 168 -13.61 -1.27 9.26
N ARG A 169 -12.65 -1.74 8.44
CA ARG A 169 -12.57 -3.16 8.02
C ARG A 169 -12.55 -4.10 9.22
N HIS A 170 -11.75 -3.79 10.24
CA HIS A 170 -11.61 -4.65 11.43
C HIS A 170 -12.88 -4.67 12.27
N VAL A 171 -13.57 -3.53 12.39
CA VAL A 171 -14.85 -3.45 13.10
C VAL A 171 -15.91 -4.29 12.38
N VAL A 172 -16.01 -4.20 11.06
CA VAL A 172 -16.93 -5.03 10.26
C VAL A 172 -16.60 -6.52 10.38
N ALA A 173 -15.32 -6.89 10.30
CA ALA A 173 -14.90 -8.29 10.34
C ALA A 173 -15.11 -8.99 11.69
N HIS A 174 -15.24 -8.24 12.79
CA HIS A 174 -15.26 -8.82 14.14
C HIS A 174 -16.49 -8.45 15.00
N LYS A 175 -17.26 -7.41 14.65
CA LYS A 175 -18.28 -6.87 15.57
C LYS A 175 -19.69 -6.70 15.01
N ALA A 176 -19.96 -7.09 13.75
CA ALA A 176 -21.30 -6.95 13.13
C ALA A 176 -21.89 -5.54 13.32
N ASP A 177 -21.03 -4.51 13.22
CA ASP A 177 -21.38 -3.12 13.53
C ASP A 177 -21.31 -2.26 12.24
N ALA A 178 -21.52 -2.89 11.07
CA ALA A 178 -21.40 -2.21 9.78
C ALA A 178 -22.55 -1.22 9.52
N LEU A 179 -23.66 -1.33 10.28
CA LEU A 179 -24.74 -0.35 10.29
C LEU A 179 -24.29 1.05 10.75
N ARG A 180 -23.16 1.17 11.47
CA ARG A 180 -22.58 2.47 11.84
C ARG A 180 -21.79 3.14 10.71
N ILE A 181 -21.51 2.41 9.63
CA ILE A 181 -20.86 2.99 8.46
C ILE A 181 -21.96 3.61 7.62
N SER A 182 -21.92 4.92 7.40
CA SER A 182 -22.87 5.58 6.49
C SER A 182 -22.45 5.40 5.01
N ARG A 183 -23.37 5.60 4.07
CA ARG A 183 -23.02 5.68 2.64
C ARG A 183 -21.99 6.78 2.38
N LEU A 184 -22.20 7.95 2.99
CA LEU A 184 -21.29 9.09 2.92
C LEU A 184 -19.87 8.72 3.40
N ASP A 185 -19.73 7.93 4.46
CA ASP A 185 -18.42 7.47 4.93
C ASP A 185 -17.68 6.63 3.89
N LEU A 186 -18.40 5.79 3.14
CA LEU A 186 -17.82 4.95 2.10
C LEU A 186 -17.40 5.79 0.89
N ASP A 187 -18.25 6.72 0.45
CA ASP A 187 -17.95 7.63 -0.66
C ASP A 187 -16.75 8.52 -0.34
N GLU A 188 -16.69 9.07 0.86
CA GLU A 188 -15.53 9.82 1.34
C GLU A 188 -14.27 8.96 1.38
N SER A 189 -14.40 7.70 1.80
CA SER A 189 -13.27 6.77 1.83
C SER A 189 -12.76 6.52 0.41
N ILE A 190 -13.64 6.24 -0.55
CA ILE A 190 -13.27 6.03 -1.95
C ILE A 190 -12.58 7.26 -2.52
N LYS A 191 -13.17 8.46 -2.35
CA LYS A 191 -12.58 9.72 -2.81
C LYS A 191 -11.19 9.95 -2.21
N PHE A 192 -11.04 9.73 -0.90
CA PHE A 192 -9.77 9.84 -0.19
C PHE A 192 -8.72 8.86 -0.76
N MET A 193 -9.07 7.58 -0.92
CA MET A 193 -8.15 6.55 -1.40
C MET A 193 -7.72 6.80 -2.86
N ASN A 194 -8.64 7.29 -3.71
CA ASN A 194 -8.33 7.65 -5.09
C ASN A 194 -7.32 8.80 -5.17
N ILE A 195 -7.50 9.85 -4.37
CA ILE A 195 -6.54 10.96 -4.31
C ILE A 195 -5.19 10.45 -3.80
N LEU A 196 -5.20 9.66 -2.71
CA LEU A 196 -3.99 9.13 -2.11
C LEU A 196 -3.19 8.27 -3.10
N ALA A 197 -3.87 7.38 -3.83
CA ALA A 197 -3.27 6.54 -4.86
C ALA A 197 -2.56 7.37 -5.94
N GLN A 198 -3.25 8.37 -6.51
CA GLN A 198 -2.68 9.22 -7.56
C GLN A 198 -1.45 10.01 -7.07
N VAL A 199 -1.49 10.50 -5.82
CA VAL A 199 -0.36 11.25 -5.26
C VAL A 199 0.83 10.32 -4.99
N PHE A 200 0.59 9.13 -4.45
CA PHE A 200 1.63 8.13 -4.22
C PHE A 200 2.29 7.68 -5.52
N GLU A 201 1.50 7.34 -6.53
CA GLU A 201 1.98 6.94 -7.85
C GLU A 201 2.88 8.03 -8.46
N LYS A 202 2.37 9.27 -8.54
CA LYS A 202 3.13 10.40 -9.07
C LYS A 202 4.41 10.68 -8.28
N TYR A 203 4.38 10.51 -6.96
CA TYR A 203 5.54 10.73 -6.11
C TYR A 203 6.60 9.65 -6.34
N LEU A 204 6.20 8.37 -6.34
CA LEU A 204 7.12 7.26 -6.49
C LEU A 204 7.78 7.25 -7.88
N GLN A 205 6.99 7.45 -8.94
CA GLN A 205 7.51 7.59 -10.31
C GLN A 205 8.56 8.70 -10.42
N ARG A 206 8.31 9.84 -9.75
CA ARG A 206 9.26 10.97 -9.75
C ARG A 206 10.54 10.61 -8.99
N HIS A 207 10.41 9.92 -7.86
CA HIS A 207 11.55 9.44 -7.07
C HIS A 207 12.42 8.47 -7.86
N MET A 208 11.82 7.45 -8.47
CA MET A 208 12.55 6.47 -9.29
C MET A 208 13.22 7.12 -10.50
N LYS A 209 12.53 8.01 -11.22
CA LYS A 209 13.13 8.79 -12.31
C LYS A 209 14.33 9.63 -11.83
N ASN A 210 14.28 10.18 -10.62
CA ASN A 210 15.39 10.95 -10.07
C ASN A 210 16.60 10.06 -9.73
N ILE A 211 16.38 8.83 -9.26
CA ILE A 211 17.45 7.85 -9.06
C ILE A 211 18.13 7.54 -10.40
N ILE A 212 17.34 7.22 -11.43
CA ILE A 212 17.86 6.92 -12.78
C ILE A 212 18.63 8.12 -13.36
N LYS A 213 18.08 9.33 -13.27
CA LYS A 213 18.73 10.55 -13.81
C LYS A 213 20.05 10.89 -13.13
N LYS A 214 20.22 10.57 -11.85
CA LYS A 214 21.50 10.77 -11.15
C LYS A 214 22.59 9.83 -11.66
N HIS A 215 22.21 8.70 -12.25
CA HIS A 215 23.13 7.69 -12.75
C HIS A 215 23.52 7.88 -14.23
N ILE A 216 22.65 8.49 -15.05
CA ILE A 216 22.92 8.72 -16.48
C ILE A 216 23.83 9.94 -16.73
N LYS A 217 24.12 10.74 -15.70
CA LYS A 217 25.05 11.88 -15.79
C LYS A 217 26.45 11.47 -15.43
#